data_AF-L0HB25-F1
#
_entry.id   AF-L0HB25-F1
#
_cell.length_a   1.000
_cell.length_b   1.000
_cell.length_c   1.000
_cell.angle_alpha   90.00
_cell.angle_beta   90.00
_cell.angle_gamma   90.00
#
_symmetry.space_group_name_H-M   'P 1'
#
loop_
_entity.id
_entity.type
_entity.pdbx_description
1 polymer ?
#
loop_
_entity_poly.entity_id
_entity_poly.type
_entity_poly.pdbx_seq_one_letter_code
_entity_poly.pdbx_strand_id
1 'polypeptide(L)'
;MKMKPSLKDLSLPAILLWGSLGGVCSAAAYYLLQEIWDRFFPNAIEFFPYHDAQAIVLFTLLFAILGYIAGDLFSTGKNTRESIIGLVSGIGTALVFMAIIAFQTIMLDAGDLSDLPFVLFAGILFGSVALQLAGAWFHQPKYLAPPNEKKNRSPSTVVKRLCNYRLLFLAVLIIPPSLLYFGMSTGVIAKELSCCAPIISDSVDVTRTSPDSIRIVMIPDARIKHDSAPTVKIYLDEKDVSNQSIIQGSGFNVKITPSDGLQFQKKASVTLQGRDVSGNETVPIHLQIIVTYPDTGLRVVISDREI
;
A
#
# COMPACT_ATOMS: atom_id res chain seq x y z
N MET A 1 -48.25 26.75 -26.65
CA MET A 1 -47.46 27.42 -25.59
C MET A 1 -46.42 26.40 -25.11
N LYS A 2 -45.17 26.45 -25.62
CA LYS A 2 -44.12 25.51 -25.18
C LYS A 2 -43.57 26.01 -23.84
N MET A 3 -43.90 25.33 -22.75
CA MET A 3 -43.24 25.54 -21.47
C MET A 3 -41.74 25.33 -21.67
N LYS A 4 -40.95 26.41 -21.57
CA LYS A 4 -39.49 26.28 -21.44
C LYS A 4 -39.24 25.54 -20.13
N PRO A 5 -38.55 24.39 -20.14
CA PRO A 5 -38.20 23.71 -18.91
C PRO A 5 -37.43 24.69 -18.02
N SER A 6 -37.86 24.79 -16.77
CA SER A 6 -37.21 25.61 -15.77
C SER A 6 -35.79 25.06 -15.58
N LEU A 7 -34.78 25.94 -15.62
CA LEU A 7 -33.37 25.59 -15.39
C LEU A 7 -33.13 24.85 -14.05
N LYS A 8 -34.13 24.84 -13.14
CA LYS A 8 -34.12 24.06 -11.89
C LYS A 8 -34.28 22.55 -12.13
N ASP A 9 -34.94 22.13 -13.21
CA ASP A 9 -35.24 20.71 -13.47
C ASP A 9 -34.09 20.01 -14.20
N LEU A 10 -33.25 20.78 -14.92
CA LEU A 10 -32.10 20.26 -15.66
C LEU A 10 -30.81 20.20 -14.83
N SER A 11 -30.72 20.93 -13.71
CA SER A 11 -29.46 21.06 -12.96
C SER A 11 -29.14 19.86 -12.08
N LEU A 12 -30.14 19.21 -11.47
CA LEU A 12 -29.90 18.11 -10.53
C LEU A 12 -29.36 16.85 -11.23
N PRO A 13 -29.94 16.38 -12.36
CA PRO A 13 -29.40 15.21 -13.08
C PRO A 13 -27.97 15.44 -13.57
N ALA A 14 -27.63 16.67 -13.98
CA ALA A 14 -26.29 17.01 -14.45
C ALA A 14 -25.26 17.03 -13.31
N ILE A 15 -25.63 17.53 -12.12
CA ILE A 15 -24.75 17.50 -10.92
C ILE A 15 -24.54 16.05 -10.45
N LEU A 16 -25.58 15.22 -10.47
CA LEU A 16 -25.46 13.80 -10.15
C LEU A 16 -24.56 13.08 -11.14
N LEU A 17 -24.73 13.31 -12.45
CA LEU A 17 -23.85 12.75 -13.48
C LEU A 17 -22.39 13.19 -13.28
N TRP A 18 -22.16 14.45 -12.90
CA TRP A 18 -20.83 14.96 -12.57
C TRP A 18 -20.23 14.27 -11.34
N GLY A 19 -21.03 14.09 -10.28
CA GLY A 19 -20.61 13.32 -9.11
C GLY A 19 -20.25 11.88 -9.48
N SER A 20 -21.08 11.20 -10.30
CA SER A 20 -20.80 9.85 -10.77
C SER A 20 -19.50 9.76 -11.57
N LEU A 21 -19.26 10.72 -12.48
CA LEU A 21 -18.00 10.82 -13.21
C LEU A 21 -16.82 11.00 -12.25
N GLY A 22 -16.97 11.84 -11.23
CA GLY A 22 -15.99 12.01 -10.16
C GLY A 22 -15.66 10.69 -9.45
N GLY A 23 -16.67 9.87 -9.16
CA GLY A 23 -16.48 8.56 -8.55
C GLY A 23 -15.70 7.59 -9.43
N VAL A 24 -16.03 7.53 -10.73
CA VAL A 24 -15.28 6.73 -11.71
C VAL A 24 -13.83 7.21 -11.84
N CYS A 25 -13.60 8.52 -11.90
CA CYS A 25 -12.25 9.08 -11.96
C CYS A 25 -11.44 8.78 -10.69
N SER A 26 -12.08 8.80 -9.52
CA SER A 26 -11.45 8.46 -8.25
C SER A 26 -11.05 6.97 -8.22
N ALA A 27 -11.91 6.09 -8.71
CA ALA A 27 -11.60 4.66 -8.82
C ALA A 27 -10.43 4.43 -9.78
N ALA A 28 -10.47 5.01 -10.98
CA ALA A 28 -9.38 4.92 -11.95
C ALA A 28 -8.05 5.44 -11.39
N ALA A 29 -8.10 6.55 -10.65
CA ALA A 29 -6.92 7.11 -9.99
C ALA A 29 -6.32 6.17 -8.93
N TYR A 30 -7.18 5.53 -8.14
CA TYR A 30 -6.75 4.55 -7.15
C TYR A 30 -6.08 3.34 -7.80
N TYR A 31 -6.66 2.78 -8.87
CA TYR A 31 -6.02 1.67 -9.60
C TYR A 31 -4.69 2.06 -10.21
N LEU A 32 -4.60 3.24 -10.83
CA LEU A 32 -3.35 3.72 -11.40
C LEU A 32 -2.29 3.90 -10.31
N LEU A 33 -2.68 4.42 -9.14
CA LEU A 33 -1.78 4.54 -7.99
C LEU A 33 -1.28 3.15 -7.57
N GLN A 34 -2.20 2.20 -7.36
CA GLN A 34 -1.86 0.83 -6.97
C GLN A 34 -0.92 0.17 -7.99
N GLU A 35 -1.23 0.25 -9.29
CA GLU A 35 -0.40 -0.35 -10.35
C GLU A 35 1.01 0.29 -10.41
N ILE A 36 1.12 1.60 -10.18
CA ILE A 36 2.41 2.28 -10.11
C ILE A 36 3.22 1.76 -8.92
N TRP A 37 2.60 1.70 -7.74
CA TRP A 37 3.25 1.18 -6.53
C TRP A 37 3.68 -0.27 -6.69
N ASP A 38 2.83 -1.14 -7.25
CA ASP A 38 3.14 -2.55 -7.50
C ASP A 38 4.32 -2.72 -8.48
N ARG A 39 4.45 -1.82 -9.47
CA ARG A 39 5.60 -1.83 -10.40
C ARG A 39 6.91 -1.45 -9.74
N PHE A 40 6.90 -0.48 -8.81
CA PHE A 40 8.11 -0.06 -8.11
C PHE A 40 8.46 -0.99 -6.94
N PHE A 41 7.46 -1.52 -6.26
CA PHE A 41 7.59 -2.24 -5.00
C PHE A 41 6.65 -3.45 -4.94
N PRO A 42 6.91 -4.50 -5.75
CA PRO A 42 6.09 -5.70 -5.74
C PRO A 42 6.11 -6.35 -4.36
N ASN A 43 4.92 -6.62 -3.80
CA ASN A 43 4.70 -7.33 -2.52
C ASN A 43 5.26 -6.63 -1.26
N ALA A 44 5.55 -5.34 -1.32
CA ALA A 44 6.16 -4.62 -0.22
C ALA A 44 5.10 -3.98 0.70
N ILE A 45 4.55 -4.82 1.59
CA ILE A 45 3.61 -4.45 2.65
C ILE A 45 4.13 -3.26 3.50
N GLU A 46 5.45 -3.16 3.65
CA GLU A 46 6.13 -2.11 4.40
C GLU A 46 5.84 -0.70 3.88
N PHE A 47 5.45 -0.55 2.62
CA PHE A 47 5.14 0.74 2.02
C PHE A 47 3.65 1.11 2.03
N PHE A 48 2.77 0.28 2.61
CA PHE A 48 1.34 0.60 2.77
C PHE A 48 1.10 2.00 3.38
N PRO A 49 1.81 2.43 4.43
CA PRO A 49 1.59 3.77 5.00
C PRO A 49 1.89 4.92 4.03
N TYR A 50 2.91 4.75 3.18
CA TYR A 50 3.28 5.76 2.17
C TYR A 50 2.30 5.76 0.99
N HIS A 51 1.88 4.58 0.56
CA HIS A 51 0.82 4.41 -0.43
C HIS A 51 -0.48 5.09 0.05
N ASP A 52 -0.90 4.82 1.28
CA ASP A 52 -2.14 5.35 1.84
C ASP A 52 -2.07 6.86 2.06
N ALA A 53 -0.95 7.38 2.55
CA ALA A 53 -0.73 8.82 2.65
C ALA A 53 -0.80 9.50 1.27
N GLN A 54 -0.20 8.90 0.24
CA GLN A 54 -0.28 9.42 -1.12
C GLN A 54 -1.70 9.34 -1.68
N ALA A 55 -2.43 8.25 -1.44
CA ALA A 55 -3.82 8.10 -1.81
C ALA A 55 -4.70 9.20 -1.18
N ILE A 56 -4.50 9.47 0.11
CA ILE A 56 -5.21 10.55 0.83
C ILE A 56 -4.94 11.91 0.18
N VAL A 57 -3.67 12.24 -0.11
CA VAL A 57 -3.32 13.51 -0.78
C VAL A 57 -3.96 13.59 -2.17
N LEU A 58 -3.91 12.50 -2.93
CA LEU A 58 -4.44 12.45 -4.28
C LEU A 58 -5.96 12.60 -4.32
N PHE A 59 -6.69 11.90 -3.43
CA PHE A 59 -8.13 12.06 -3.29
C PHE A 59 -8.51 13.45 -2.78
N THR A 60 -7.73 14.01 -1.86
CA THR A 60 -7.97 15.36 -1.36
C THR A 60 -7.94 16.39 -2.49
N LEU A 61 -6.90 16.31 -3.34
CA LEU A 61 -6.76 17.17 -4.51
C LEU A 61 -7.89 16.92 -5.52
N LEU A 62 -8.19 15.66 -5.81
CA LEU A 62 -9.21 15.29 -6.79
C LEU A 62 -10.59 15.81 -6.37
N PHE A 63 -11.00 15.60 -5.12
CA PHE A 63 -12.28 16.09 -4.61
C PHE A 63 -12.34 17.62 -4.59
N ALA A 64 -11.27 18.30 -4.19
CA ALA A 64 -11.22 19.76 -4.25
C ALA A 64 -11.39 20.29 -5.69
N ILE A 65 -10.71 19.68 -6.68
CA ILE A 65 -10.79 20.05 -8.10
C ILE A 65 -12.19 19.77 -8.65
N LEU A 66 -12.79 18.61 -8.33
CA LEU A 66 -14.14 18.26 -8.76
C LEU A 66 -15.18 19.23 -8.22
N GLY A 67 -15.05 19.64 -6.95
CA GLY A 67 -15.91 20.66 -6.34
C GLY A 67 -15.75 22.03 -6.98
N TYR A 68 -14.51 22.41 -7.27
CA TYR A 68 -14.19 23.66 -7.96
C TYR A 68 -14.84 23.72 -9.35
N ILE A 69 -14.65 22.67 -10.16
CA ILE A 69 -15.23 22.57 -11.51
C ILE A 69 -16.75 22.53 -11.44
N ALA A 70 -17.34 21.80 -10.49
CA ALA A 70 -18.78 21.78 -10.28
C ALA A 70 -19.33 23.19 -9.98
N GLY A 71 -18.65 23.94 -9.11
CA GLY A 71 -18.96 25.35 -8.84
C GLY A 71 -18.86 26.21 -10.11
N ASP A 72 -17.85 26.00 -10.94
CA ASP A 72 -17.67 26.74 -12.19
C ASP A 72 -18.77 26.45 -13.23
N LEU A 73 -19.15 25.17 -13.38
CA LEU A 73 -20.12 24.68 -14.36
C LEU A 73 -21.58 24.99 -13.98
N PHE A 74 -21.92 24.88 -12.69
CA PHE A 74 -23.31 24.88 -12.24
C PHE A 74 -23.70 26.10 -11.39
N SER A 75 -22.74 26.96 -10.99
CA SER A 75 -23.06 28.18 -10.21
C SER A 75 -23.86 29.19 -11.03
N THR A 76 -25.01 29.59 -10.48
CA THR A 76 -25.85 30.67 -10.99
C THR A 76 -25.67 32.00 -10.22
N GLY A 77 -24.56 32.19 -9.51
CA GLY A 77 -24.22 33.46 -8.83
C GLY A 77 -24.88 33.72 -7.47
N LYS A 78 -25.60 32.74 -6.89
CA LYS A 78 -26.10 32.81 -5.51
C LYS A 78 -25.34 31.80 -4.63
N ASN A 79 -24.70 32.29 -3.57
CA ASN A 79 -23.84 31.50 -2.66
C ASN A 79 -24.51 30.21 -2.16
N THR A 80 -25.81 30.24 -1.84
CA THR A 80 -26.54 29.07 -1.32
C THR A 80 -26.68 27.92 -2.32
N ARG A 81 -26.55 28.16 -3.63
CA ARG A 81 -26.61 27.11 -4.65
C ARG A 81 -25.28 26.39 -4.85
N GLU A 82 -24.16 27.08 -4.65
CA GLU A 82 -22.81 26.53 -4.81
C GLU A 82 -22.54 25.45 -3.76
N SER A 83 -22.98 25.67 -2.53
CA SER A 83 -22.88 24.67 -1.45
C SER A 83 -23.72 23.42 -1.75
N ILE A 84 -24.92 23.59 -2.34
CA ILE A 84 -25.77 22.46 -2.74
C ILE A 84 -25.12 21.65 -3.87
N ILE A 85 -24.48 22.32 -4.83
CA ILE A 85 -23.76 21.68 -5.93
C ILE A 85 -22.61 20.82 -5.39
N GLY A 86 -21.78 21.37 -4.51
CA GLY A 86 -20.67 20.63 -3.90
C GLY A 86 -21.14 19.45 -3.06
N LEU A 87 -22.23 19.61 -2.31
CA LEU A 87 -22.82 18.53 -1.49
C LEU A 87 -23.36 17.38 -2.35
N VAL A 88 -24.19 17.67 -3.34
CA VAL A 88 -24.82 16.64 -4.20
C VAL A 88 -23.76 15.93 -5.04
N SER A 89 -22.80 16.67 -5.59
CA SER A 89 -21.67 16.11 -6.34
C SER A 89 -20.78 15.23 -5.46
N GLY A 90 -20.51 15.67 -4.22
CA GLY A 90 -19.71 14.94 -3.24
C GLY A 90 -20.33 13.60 -2.85
N ILE A 91 -21.65 13.58 -2.60
CA ILE A 91 -22.41 12.36 -2.34
C ILE A 91 -22.35 11.42 -3.54
N GLY A 92 -22.62 11.92 -4.75
CA GLY A 92 -22.57 11.11 -5.97
C GLY A 92 -21.18 10.48 -6.21
N THR A 93 -20.12 11.27 -5.98
CA THR A 93 -18.73 10.81 -6.09
C THR A 93 -18.42 9.69 -5.11
N ALA A 94 -18.78 9.88 -3.83
CA ALA A 94 -18.52 8.89 -2.79
C ALA A 94 -19.30 7.59 -3.06
N LEU A 95 -20.58 7.67 -3.42
CA LEU A 95 -21.40 6.50 -3.69
C LEU A 95 -20.87 5.67 -4.87
N VAL A 96 -20.53 6.32 -5.99
CA VAL A 96 -20.02 5.60 -7.17
C VAL A 96 -18.63 5.03 -6.92
N PHE A 97 -17.74 5.79 -6.27
CA PHE A 97 -16.41 5.28 -5.90
C PHE A 97 -16.53 4.04 -5.00
N MET A 98 -17.34 4.10 -3.95
CA MET A 98 -17.55 2.96 -3.04
C MET A 98 -18.22 1.77 -3.75
N ALA A 99 -19.16 2.00 -4.65
CA ALA A 99 -19.79 0.93 -5.43
C ALA A 99 -18.76 0.19 -6.31
N ILE A 100 -17.81 0.91 -6.92
CA ILE A 100 -16.75 0.32 -7.73
C ILE A 100 -15.79 -0.49 -6.85
N ILE A 101 -15.37 0.06 -5.71
CA ILE A 101 -14.48 -0.65 -4.77
C ILE A 101 -15.17 -1.90 -4.21
N ALA A 102 -16.42 -1.80 -3.77
CA ALA A 102 -17.19 -2.94 -3.25
C ALA A 102 -17.40 -4.02 -4.33
N PHE A 103 -17.73 -3.63 -5.57
CA PHE A 103 -17.82 -4.56 -6.69
C PHE A 103 -16.47 -5.26 -6.94
N GLN A 104 -15.37 -4.51 -6.81
CA GLN A 104 -13.99 -5.00 -6.74
C GLN A 104 -13.82 -6.18 -5.78
N THR A 105 -14.07 -5.90 -4.51
CA THR A 105 -13.89 -6.83 -3.39
C THR A 105 -14.73 -8.09 -3.56
N ILE A 106 -15.97 -7.95 -4.05
CA ILE A 106 -16.88 -9.10 -4.25
C ILE A 106 -16.43 -9.99 -5.42
N MET A 107 -15.93 -9.42 -6.51
CA MET A 107 -15.61 -10.17 -7.73
C MET A 107 -14.22 -10.82 -7.73
N LEU A 108 -13.29 -10.38 -6.86
CA LEU A 108 -11.89 -10.83 -6.85
C LEU A 108 -11.54 -11.86 -5.76
N ASP A 109 -12.53 -12.49 -5.13
CA ASP A 109 -12.40 -13.70 -4.29
C ASP A 109 -11.72 -13.51 -2.90
N ALA A 110 -12.39 -12.75 -2.02
CA ALA A 110 -12.21 -12.85 -0.57
C ALA A 110 -13.54 -12.57 0.15
N GLY A 111 -13.89 -13.42 1.12
CA GLY A 111 -15.17 -13.39 1.82
C GLY A 111 -15.51 -12.09 2.54
N ASP A 112 -16.82 -11.98 2.78
CA ASP A 112 -17.53 -11.07 3.68
C ASP A 112 -17.31 -9.54 3.50
N LEU A 113 -18.36 -8.86 3.03
CA LEU A 113 -18.46 -7.39 2.99
C LEU A 113 -18.40 -6.73 4.39
N SER A 114 -18.43 -7.54 5.46
CA SER A 114 -18.44 -7.10 6.85
C SER A 114 -17.17 -6.37 7.29
N ASP A 115 -16.05 -6.58 6.58
CA ASP A 115 -14.75 -5.98 6.91
C ASP A 115 -14.44 -4.66 6.18
N LEU A 116 -15.31 -4.18 5.28
CA LEU A 116 -15.16 -2.83 4.75
C LEU A 116 -15.53 -1.85 5.88
N PRO A 117 -14.57 -1.16 6.53
CA PRO A 117 -14.86 -0.48 7.77
C PRO A 117 -15.90 0.60 7.49
N PHE A 118 -17.02 0.61 8.21
CA PHE A 118 -17.99 1.71 8.17
C PHE A 118 -17.29 3.07 8.35
N VAL A 119 -16.18 3.09 9.09
CA VAL A 119 -15.26 4.21 9.28
C VAL A 119 -14.64 4.70 7.96
N LEU A 120 -14.24 3.78 7.07
CA LEU A 120 -13.64 4.10 5.76
C LEU A 120 -14.69 4.66 4.80
N PHE A 121 -15.89 4.06 4.78
CA PHE A 121 -17.04 4.60 4.04
C PHE A 121 -17.39 6.02 4.53
N ALA A 122 -17.53 6.20 5.85
CA ALA A 122 -17.82 7.49 6.45
C ALA A 122 -16.71 8.50 6.12
N GLY A 123 -15.44 8.12 6.23
CA GLY A 123 -14.30 8.96 5.91
C GLY A 123 -14.31 9.44 4.46
N ILE A 124 -14.53 8.54 3.50
CA ILE A 124 -14.61 8.88 2.07
C ILE A 124 -15.84 9.76 1.79
N LEU A 125 -16.99 9.44 2.37
CA LEU A 125 -18.22 10.22 2.19
C LEU A 125 -18.06 11.64 2.74
N PHE A 126 -17.68 11.76 4.01
CA PHE A 126 -17.49 13.07 4.65
C PHE A 126 -16.35 13.86 4.01
N GLY A 127 -15.24 13.20 3.66
CA GLY A 127 -14.11 13.83 2.97
C GLY A 127 -14.48 14.36 1.59
N SER A 128 -15.12 13.52 0.75
CA SER A 128 -15.60 13.91 -0.57
C SER A 128 -16.59 15.08 -0.48
N VAL A 129 -17.58 14.98 0.41
CA VAL A 129 -18.59 16.03 0.60
C VAL A 129 -17.94 17.32 1.09
N ALA A 130 -17.13 17.28 2.14
CA ALA A 130 -16.48 18.47 2.71
C ALA A 130 -15.55 19.17 1.72
N LEU A 131 -14.75 18.41 0.96
CA LEU A 131 -13.79 18.96 0.01
C LEU A 131 -14.46 19.47 -1.26
N GLN A 132 -15.52 18.81 -1.75
CA GLN A 132 -16.28 19.32 -2.89
C GLN A 132 -17.09 20.56 -2.53
N LEU A 133 -17.63 20.62 -1.30
CA LEU A 133 -18.22 21.83 -0.72
C LEU A 133 -17.19 22.96 -0.63
N ALA A 134 -16.02 22.68 -0.04
CA ALA A 134 -14.96 23.67 0.10
C ALA A 134 -14.48 24.16 -1.26
N GLY A 135 -14.21 23.27 -2.22
CA GLY A 135 -13.81 23.61 -3.58
C GLY A 135 -14.84 24.47 -4.31
N ALA A 136 -16.13 24.13 -4.20
CA ALA A 136 -17.22 24.93 -4.75
C ALA A 136 -17.34 26.30 -4.07
N TRP A 137 -17.06 26.38 -2.76
CA TRP A 137 -17.18 27.60 -1.96
C TRP A 137 -15.98 28.55 -2.17
N PHE A 138 -14.75 28.05 -2.23
CA PHE A 138 -13.55 28.83 -2.52
C PHE A 138 -13.55 29.47 -3.91
N HIS A 139 -14.42 28.99 -4.82
CA HIS A 139 -14.63 29.62 -6.11
C HIS A 139 -15.40 30.96 -6.04
N GLN A 140 -15.84 31.42 -4.87
CA GLN A 140 -16.57 32.69 -4.77
C GLN A 140 -15.75 33.86 -5.36
N PRO A 141 -16.18 34.44 -6.50
CA PRO A 141 -15.45 35.52 -7.16
C PRO A 141 -15.58 36.86 -6.41
N LYS A 142 -16.20 36.86 -5.22
CA LYS A 142 -16.64 38.05 -4.50
C LYS A 142 -15.52 38.91 -3.91
N TYR A 143 -14.29 38.40 -3.82
CA TYR A 143 -13.20 39.13 -3.16
C TYR A 143 -12.09 39.66 -4.08
N LEU A 144 -12.13 39.37 -5.39
CA LEU A 144 -11.02 39.74 -6.29
C LEU A 144 -11.42 40.44 -7.59
N ALA A 145 -12.70 40.59 -7.91
CA ALA A 145 -13.14 41.26 -9.14
C ALA A 145 -14.13 42.41 -8.83
N PRO A 146 -13.90 43.63 -9.37
CA PRO A 146 -14.81 44.75 -9.17
C PRO A 146 -16.21 44.44 -9.74
N PRO A 147 -17.28 44.98 -9.12
CA PRO A 147 -18.67 44.56 -9.34
C PRO A 147 -19.24 44.77 -10.75
N ASN A 148 -18.47 45.41 -11.66
CA ASN A 148 -18.94 45.79 -12.99
C ASN A 148 -18.37 44.96 -14.15
N GLU A 149 -17.42 44.05 -13.90
CA GLU A 149 -16.99 43.12 -14.95
C GLU A 149 -17.93 41.91 -15.01
N LYS A 150 -18.83 41.92 -16.00
CA LYS A 150 -19.41 40.66 -16.52
C LYS A 150 -18.26 39.85 -17.09
N LYS A 151 -17.62 39.05 -16.25
CA LYS A 151 -16.59 38.09 -16.68
C LYS A 151 -17.29 37.08 -17.57
N ASN A 152 -17.21 37.28 -18.89
CA ASN A 152 -17.50 36.22 -19.85
C ASN A 152 -16.60 35.06 -19.45
N ARG A 153 -17.18 34.05 -18.78
CA ARG A 153 -16.49 32.83 -18.40
C ARG A 153 -16.14 32.10 -19.69
N SER A 154 -15.02 32.48 -20.28
CA SER A 154 -14.56 31.86 -21.50
C SER A 154 -14.22 30.40 -21.18
N PRO A 155 -14.74 29.41 -21.93
CA PRO A 155 -14.38 28.00 -21.77
C PRO A 155 -12.86 27.78 -21.85
N SER A 156 -12.11 28.68 -22.50
CA SER A 156 -10.64 28.67 -22.52
C SER A 156 -9.99 28.77 -21.13
N THR A 157 -10.66 29.37 -20.15
CA THR A 157 -10.12 29.54 -18.78
C THR A 157 -10.24 28.25 -17.97
N VAL A 158 -11.36 27.53 -18.14
CA VAL A 158 -11.60 26.23 -17.49
C VAL A 158 -10.63 25.18 -18.05
N VAL A 159 -10.42 25.17 -19.38
CA VAL A 159 -9.47 24.26 -20.04
C VAL A 159 -8.03 24.51 -19.58
N LYS A 160 -7.58 25.77 -19.50
CA LYS A 160 -6.24 26.09 -18.98
C LYS A 160 -6.04 25.64 -17.53
N ARG A 161 -7.06 25.79 -16.68
CA ARG A 161 -7.01 25.31 -15.29
C ARG A 161 -6.96 23.78 -15.21
N LEU A 162 -7.76 23.07 -16.01
CA LEU A 162 -7.71 21.62 -16.15
C LEU A 162 -6.31 21.12 -16.55
N CYS A 163 -5.64 21.80 -17.47
CA CYS A 163 -4.25 21.47 -17.84
C CYS A 163 -3.28 21.61 -16.66
N ASN A 164 -3.39 22.68 -15.85
CA ASN A 164 -2.54 22.86 -14.68
C ASN A 164 -2.81 21.80 -13.60
N TYR A 165 -4.08 21.47 -13.36
CA TYR A 165 -4.44 20.42 -12.42
C TYR A 165 -3.97 19.03 -12.86
N ARG A 166 -3.97 18.75 -14.17
CA ARG A 166 -3.43 17.50 -14.72
C ARG A 166 -1.94 17.33 -14.39
N LEU A 167 -1.14 18.39 -14.53
CA LEU A 167 0.29 18.33 -14.21
C LEU A 167 0.51 18.08 -12.71
N LEU A 168 -0.23 18.78 -11.86
CA LEU A 168 -0.16 18.57 -10.41
C LEU A 168 -0.55 17.14 -10.03
N PHE A 169 -1.63 16.62 -10.63
CA PHE A 169 -2.12 15.27 -10.39
C PHE A 169 -1.09 14.21 -10.80
N LEU A 170 -0.50 14.34 -12.00
CA LEU A 170 0.55 13.46 -12.47
C LEU A 170 1.82 13.53 -11.59
N ALA A 171 2.18 14.73 -11.13
CA ALA A 171 3.30 14.92 -10.23
C ALA A 171 3.08 14.18 -8.91
N VAL A 172 1.91 14.33 -8.29
CA VAL A 172 1.56 13.62 -7.04
C VAL A 172 1.47 12.12 -7.25
N LEU A 173 1.06 11.65 -8.44
CA LEU A 173 0.95 10.22 -8.74
C LEU A 173 2.33 9.56 -8.93
N ILE A 174 3.26 10.20 -9.64
CA ILE A 174 4.51 9.57 -10.10
C ILE A 174 5.70 9.91 -9.19
N ILE A 175 5.80 11.15 -8.70
CA ILE A 175 7.00 11.63 -8.00
C ILE A 175 7.24 10.87 -6.68
N PRO A 176 6.23 10.67 -5.80
CA PRO A 176 6.48 10.00 -4.51
C PRO A 176 7.05 8.58 -4.64
N PRO A 177 6.46 7.65 -5.42
CA PRO A 177 7.03 6.30 -5.55
C PRO A 177 8.41 6.34 -6.25
N SER A 178 8.61 7.25 -7.22
CA SER A 178 9.89 7.41 -7.91
C SER A 178 11.00 7.93 -6.99
N LEU A 179 10.71 8.92 -6.14
CA LEU A 179 11.65 9.46 -5.16
C LEU A 179 12.01 8.43 -4.11
N LEU A 180 11.02 7.68 -3.62
CA LEU A 180 11.26 6.61 -2.66
C LEU A 180 12.14 5.52 -3.28
N TYR A 181 11.84 5.11 -4.51
CA TYR A 181 12.62 4.11 -5.25
C TYR A 181 14.06 4.58 -5.46
N PHE A 182 14.24 5.82 -5.90
CA PHE A 182 15.57 6.39 -6.11
C PHE A 182 16.34 6.58 -4.81
N GLY A 183 15.67 7.03 -3.74
CA GLY A 183 16.27 7.17 -2.43
C GLY A 183 16.76 5.84 -1.86
N MET A 184 16.01 4.76 -2.08
CA MET A 184 16.43 3.42 -1.68
C MET A 184 17.53 2.86 -2.58
N SER A 185 17.45 3.04 -3.91
CA SER A 185 18.48 2.53 -4.83
C SER A 185 19.82 3.23 -4.68
N THR A 186 19.82 4.48 -4.21
CA THR A 186 21.03 5.26 -3.89
C THR A 186 21.51 5.06 -2.46
N GLY A 187 20.80 4.31 -1.62
CA GLY A 187 21.13 4.09 -0.22
C GLY A 187 20.93 5.31 0.69
N VAL A 188 20.28 6.37 0.19
CA VAL A 188 19.91 7.58 0.96
C VAL A 188 18.80 7.27 1.95
N ILE A 189 17.87 6.40 1.55
CA ILE A 189 16.79 5.89 2.39
C ILE A 189 17.14 4.45 2.75
N ALA A 190 17.33 4.19 4.04
CA ALA A 190 17.53 2.83 4.53
C ALA A 190 16.28 1.99 4.20
N LYS A 191 16.50 0.77 3.71
CA LYS A 191 15.45 -0.22 3.52
C LYS A 191 15.11 -0.81 4.89
N GLU A 192 14.52 -0.01 5.77
CA GLU A 192 14.09 -0.47 7.07
C GLU A 192 12.86 -1.36 6.90
N LEU A 193 12.98 -2.63 7.33
CA LEU A 193 11.83 -3.52 7.54
C LEU A 193 10.90 -2.84 8.57
N SER A 194 9.84 -2.18 8.11
CA SER A 194 8.97 -1.40 8.98
C SER A 194 8.08 -2.30 9.85
N CYS A 195 7.74 -1.81 11.05
CA CYS A 195 7.02 -2.44 12.17
C CYS A 195 5.67 -3.13 11.87
N CYS A 196 5.23 -3.22 10.62
CA CYS A 196 3.97 -3.83 10.20
C CYS A 196 4.13 -5.05 9.30
N ALA A 197 5.36 -5.50 9.00
CA ALA A 197 5.55 -6.89 8.61
C ALA A 197 4.90 -7.76 9.70
N PRO A 198 4.11 -8.80 9.35
CA PRO A 198 3.64 -9.74 10.36
C PRO A 198 4.87 -10.12 11.17
N ILE A 199 4.83 -9.88 12.48
CA ILE A 199 5.93 -10.24 13.36
C ILE A 199 5.95 -11.77 13.33
N ILE A 200 6.64 -12.30 12.33
CA ILE A 200 7.01 -13.69 12.23
C ILE A 200 8.00 -13.84 13.37
N SER A 201 7.44 -14.16 14.54
CA SER A 201 8.20 -14.36 15.78
C SER A 201 8.79 -15.75 15.85
N ASP A 202 8.81 -16.45 14.71
CA ASP A 202 9.59 -17.65 14.49
C ASP A 202 11.03 -17.36 14.85
N SER A 203 11.57 -18.21 15.70
CA SER A 203 12.91 -18.06 16.21
C SER A 203 13.58 -19.41 16.30
N VAL A 204 14.89 -19.37 16.47
CA VAL A 204 15.69 -20.53 16.81
C VAL A 204 16.46 -20.25 18.08
N ASP A 205 16.49 -21.26 18.95
CA ASP A 205 17.48 -21.32 20.01
C ASP A 205 18.74 -21.99 19.46
N VAL A 206 19.88 -21.33 19.61
CA VAL A 206 21.16 -21.86 19.15
C VAL A 206 22.12 -21.89 20.32
N THR A 207 22.63 -23.09 20.59
CA THR A 207 23.54 -23.33 21.72
C THR A 207 24.72 -24.14 21.24
N ARG A 208 25.93 -23.68 21.55
CA ARG A 208 27.15 -24.48 21.37
C ARG A 208 27.19 -25.55 22.46
N THR A 209 27.14 -26.83 22.08
CA THR A 209 27.10 -27.98 23.01
C THR A 209 28.48 -28.56 23.30
N SER A 210 29.44 -28.36 22.39
CA SER A 210 30.86 -28.66 22.57
C SER A 210 31.69 -27.75 21.64
N PRO A 211 33.03 -27.72 21.74
CA PRO A 211 33.85 -26.87 20.88
C PRO A 211 33.63 -27.07 19.38
N ASP A 212 33.25 -28.28 18.98
CA ASP A 212 33.00 -28.75 17.61
C ASP A 212 31.52 -29.01 17.31
N SER A 213 30.59 -28.59 18.18
CA SER A 213 29.18 -28.91 18.04
C SER A 213 28.25 -27.76 18.38
N ILE A 214 27.31 -27.50 17.48
CA ILE A 214 26.25 -26.50 17.64
C ILE A 214 24.91 -27.20 17.53
N ARG A 215 24.03 -26.96 18.51
CA ARG A 215 22.65 -27.41 18.51
C ARG A 215 21.73 -26.25 18.19
N ILE A 216 20.82 -26.48 17.25
CA ILE A 216 19.82 -25.51 16.79
C ILE A 216 18.44 -26.11 17.07
N VAL A 217 17.55 -25.36 17.71
CA VAL A 217 16.18 -25.79 18.05
C VAL A 217 15.17 -24.80 17.49
N MET A 218 14.22 -25.30 16.71
CA MET A 218 13.17 -24.50 16.08
C MET A 218 12.05 -24.14 17.06
N ILE A 219 11.65 -22.86 17.05
CA ILE A 219 10.57 -22.29 17.85
C ILE A 219 9.62 -21.53 16.91
N PRO A 220 8.67 -22.22 16.26
CA PRO A 220 7.65 -21.56 15.43
C PRO A 220 6.62 -20.81 16.29
N ASP A 221 6.10 -19.69 15.78
CA ASP A 221 4.99 -18.93 16.35
C ASP A 221 3.69 -19.70 16.15
N ALA A 222 3.11 -20.17 17.26
CA ALA A 222 1.86 -20.92 17.25
C ALA A 222 0.64 -20.12 16.75
N ARG A 223 0.75 -18.78 16.65
CA ARG A 223 -0.32 -17.91 16.15
C ARG A 223 -0.44 -17.94 14.63
N ILE A 224 0.60 -18.35 13.92
CA ILE A 224 0.64 -18.36 12.47
C ILE A 224 0.33 -19.78 11.98
N LYS A 225 -0.72 -19.92 11.19
CA LYS A 225 -1.04 -21.16 10.48
C LYS A 225 -0.51 -21.06 9.06
N HIS A 226 0.15 -22.12 8.61
CA HIS A 226 0.63 -22.26 7.25
C HIS A 226 -0.16 -23.37 6.56
N ASP A 227 -0.58 -23.11 5.33
CA ASP A 227 -1.28 -24.09 4.49
C ASP A 227 -0.26 -25.06 3.86
N SER A 228 0.97 -24.58 3.63
CA SER A 228 2.12 -25.39 3.20
C SER A 228 3.24 -25.35 4.22
N ALA A 229 3.95 -26.47 4.40
CA ALA A 229 5.08 -26.55 5.33
C ALA A 229 6.21 -25.59 4.93
N PRO A 230 6.60 -24.62 5.78
CA PRO A 230 7.75 -23.77 5.52
C PRO A 230 9.04 -24.57 5.46
N THR A 231 9.99 -24.08 4.65
CA THR A 231 11.30 -24.73 4.49
C THR A 231 12.37 -23.93 5.20
N VAL A 232 13.25 -24.61 5.92
CA VAL A 232 14.34 -23.99 6.68
C VAL A 232 15.65 -24.22 5.96
N LYS A 233 16.43 -23.15 5.80
CA LYS A 233 17.80 -23.20 5.32
C LYS A 233 18.76 -22.73 6.39
N ILE A 234 19.88 -23.43 6.51
CA ILE A 234 20.93 -23.14 7.48
C ILE A 234 22.20 -22.84 6.69
N TYR A 235 22.81 -21.71 6.98
CA TYR A 235 24.07 -21.28 6.42
C TYR A 235 25.11 -21.12 7.52
N LEU A 236 26.30 -21.68 7.26
CA LEU A 236 27.47 -21.54 8.14
C LEU A 236 28.60 -20.94 7.30
N ASP A 237 29.04 -19.74 7.67
CA ASP A 237 30.00 -18.92 6.89
C ASP A 237 29.62 -18.87 5.39
N GLU A 238 28.37 -18.47 5.12
CA GLU A 238 27.76 -18.37 3.79
C GLU A 238 27.55 -19.70 3.03
N LYS A 239 27.96 -20.84 3.60
CA LYS A 239 27.75 -22.17 2.99
C LYS A 239 26.47 -22.84 3.45
N ASP A 240 25.70 -23.36 2.51
CA ASP A 240 24.47 -24.08 2.81
C ASP A 240 24.78 -25.43 3.49
N VAL A 241 24.29 -25.58 4.71
CA VAL A 241 24.41 -26.80 5.54
C VAL A 241 23.03 -27.34 5.94
N SER A 242 22.00 -27.06 5.14
CA SER A 242 20.62 -27.36 5.48
C SER A 242 20.32 -28.86 5.61
N ASN A 243 21.05 -29.73 4.91
CA ASN A 243 20.92 -31.19 5.01
C ASN A 243 22.24 -31.90 4.63
N GLN A 244 22.34 -33.20 4.94
CA GLN A 244 23.57 -33.97 4.77
C GLN A 244 24.02 -34.09 3.31
N SER A 245 23.08 -34.17 2.36
CA SER A 245 23.36 -34.29 0.93
C SER A 245 24.00 -33.00 0.37
N ILE A 246 23.51 -31.83 0.80
CA ILE A 246 24.09 -30.53 0.42
C ILE A 246 25.50 -30.40 1.00
N ILE A 247 25.70 -30.78 2.26
CA ILE A 247 27.01 -30.71 2.93
C ILE A 247 28.04 -31.60 2.22
N GLN A 248 27.65 -32.81 1.82
CA GLN A 248 28.53 -33.70 1.05
C GLN A 248 28.89 -33.13 -0.31
N GLY A 249 27.94 -32.46 -0.99
CA GLY A 249 28.18 -31.81 -2.28
C GLY A 249 29.07 -30.58 -2.21
N SER A 250 29.15 -29.89 -1.06
CA SER A 250 29.96 -28.68 -0.86
C SER A 250 31.38 -28.96 -0.36
N GLY A 251 31.70 -30.22 -0.02
CA GLY A 251 33.01 -30.60 0.54
C GLY A 251 33.24 -30.07 1.96
N PHE A 252 32.18 -29.65 2.64
CA PHE A 252 32.25 -29.09 3.99
C PHE A 252 32.32 -30.21 5.03
N ASN A 253 33.26 -30.14 5.96
CA ASN A 253 33.51 -31.17 6.96
C ASN A 253 32.63 -30.98 8.18
N VAL A 254 31.33 -31.10 7.94
CA VAL A 254 30.26 -30.99 8.93
C VAL A 254 29.30 -32.18 8.76
N LYS A 255 28.81 -32.69 9.87
CA LYS A 255 27.76 -33.68 9.94
C LYS A 255 26.53 -33.01 10.55
N ILE A 256 25.38 -33.18 9.91
CA ILE A 256 24.10 -32.73 10.45
C ILE A 256 23.30 -33.93 10.93
N THR A 257 22.74 -33.83 12.14
CA THR A 257 21.88 -34.86 12.72
C THR A 257 20.60 -34.21 13.24
N PRO A 258 19.39 -34.61 12.77
CA PRO A 258 19.11 -35.60 11.72
C PRO A 258 19.63 -35.20 10.33
N SER A 259 19.82 -36.18 9.43
CA SER A 259 20.39 -35.97 8.09
C SER A 259 19.54 -35.10 7.17
N ASP A 260 18.23 -35.12 7.39
CA ASP A 260 17.25 -34.40 6.56
C ASP A 260 17.21 -32.90 6.85
N GLY A 261 17.88 -32.46 7.92
CA GLY A 261 17.95 -31.05 8.30
C GLY A 261 16.94 -30.63 9.36
N LEU A 262 16.83 -29.31 9.54
CA LEU A 262 15.93 -28.73 10.52
C LEU A 262 14.55 -28.61 9.92
N GLN A 263 13.59 -29.32 10.52
CA GLN A 263 12.19 -29.22 10.12
C GLN A 263 11.54 -27.99 10.77
N PHE A 264 10.62 -27.36 10.05
CA PHE A 264 9.79 -26.27 10.59
C PHE A 264 8.70 -26.85 11.51
N GLN A 265 9.11 -27.33 12.69
CA GLN A 265 8.22 -27.89 13.69
C GLN A 265 8.70 -27.51 15.08
N LYS A 266 7.75 -27.29 16.00
CA LYS A 266 8.06 -26.94 17.39
C LYS A 266 8.96 -27.99 18.04
N LYS A 267 10.11 -27.56 18.57
CA LYS A 267 11.15 -28.40 19.19
C LYS A 267 11.88 -29.34 18.23
N ALA A 268 11.67 -29.24 16.91
CA ALA A 268 12.58 -29.86 15.97
C ALA A 268 13.98 -29.30 16.21
N SER A 269 14.98 -30.16 16.17
CA SER A 269 16.35 -29.74 16.45
C SER A 269 17.33 -30.45 15.55
N VAL A 270 18.37 -29.73 15.17
CA VAL A 270 19.54 -30.31 14.51
C VAL A 270 20.78 -30.07 15.35
N THR A 271 21.73 -30.98 15.21
CA THR A 271 23.09 -30.82 15.70
C THR A 271 24.03 -30.79 14.51
N LEU A 272 24.78 -29.72 14.40
CA LEU A 272 25.92 -29.60 13.48
C LEU A 272 27.16 -30.00 14.25
N GLN A 273 27.95 -30.91 13.70
CA GLN A 273 29.20 -31.35 14.31
C GLN A 273 30.30 -31.51 13.25
N GLY A 274 31.48 -30.99 13.50
CA GLY A 274 32.61 -31.21 12.60
C GLY A 274 33.72 -30.18 12.74
N ARG A 275 34.76 -30.34 11.91
CA ARG A 275 35.96 -29.48 11.97
C ARG A 275 35.63 -28.04 11.60
N ASP A 276 34.74 -27.85 10.64
CA ASP A 276 34.34 -26.51 10.19
C ASP A 276 33.28 -25.88 11.13
N VAL A 277 32.81 -26.64 12.13
CA VAL A 277 32.05 -26.12 13.28
C VAL A 277 32.98 -25.86 14.48
N SER A 278 34.21 -26.38 14.45
CA SER A 278 35.16 -26.17 15.53
C SER A 278 35.67 -24.74 15.51
N GLY A 279 35.08 -23.92 16.38
CA GLY A 279 35.58 -22.57 16.62
C GLY A 279 36.92 -22.67 17.32
N ASN A 280 37.99 -22.21 16.69
CA ASN A 280 39.16 -21.78 17.44
C ASN A 280 38.75 -20.50 18.19
N GLU A 281 39.21 -20.28 19.42
CA GLU A 281 38.86 -19.12 20.26
C GLU A 281 39.11 -17.73 19.60
N THR A 282 39.69 -17.71 18.40
CA THR A 282 40.08 -16.52 17.64
C THR A 282 39.15 -16.14 16.47
N VAL A 283 38.27 -17.03 15.96
CA VAL A 283 37.36 -16.68 14.85
C VAL A 283 35.96 -17.22 15.14
N PRO A 284 34.96 -16.35 15.35
CA PRO A 284 33.57 -16.78 15.52
C PRO A 284 33.01 -17.36 14.23
N ILE A 285 32.08 -18.30 14.34
CA ILE A 285 31.37 -18.87 13.20
C ILE A 285 30.12 -18.05 12.93
N HIS A 286 29.93 -17.64 11.69
CA HIS A 286 28.73 -16.94 11.28
C HIS A 286 27.61 -17.94 10.97
N LEU A 287 26.54 -17.92 11.76
CA LEU A 287 25.37 -18.77 11.57
C LEU A 287 24.17 -17.93 11.16
N GLN A 288 23.64 -18.24 9.98
CA GLN A 288 22.43 -17.64 9.45
C GLN A 288 21.37 -18.71 9.19
N ILE A 289 20.13 -18.47 9.64
CA ILE A 289 19.00 -19.37 9.45
C ILE A 289 17.87 -18.62 8.77
N ILE A 290 17.43 -19.15 7.64
CA ILE A 290 16.42 -18.52 6.77
C ILE A 290 15.23 -19.47 6.63
N VAL A 291 14.02 -18.96 6.88
CA VAL A 291 12.78 -19.68 6.60
C VAL A 291 12.17 -19.12 5.31
N THR A 292 11.74 -20.03 4.43
CA THR A 292 10.98 -19.68 3.24
C THR A 292 9.55 -20.21 3.41
N TYR A 293 8.58 -19.31 3.31
CA TYR A 293 7.14 -19.59 3.42
C TYR A 293 6.55 -19.75 2.02
N PRO A 294 6.17 -20.97 1.60
CA PRO A 294 5.64 -21.20 0.24
C PRO A 294 4.35 -20.42 -0.02
N ASP A 295 3.50 -20.29 1.00
CA ASP A 295 2.18 -19.68 0.90
C ASP A 295 2.26 -18.19 0.54
N THR A 296 3.28 -17.49 1.03
CA THR A 296 3.45 -16.04 0.84
C THR A 296 4.63 -15.68 -0.06
N GLY A 297 5.48 -16.64 -0.39
CA GLY A 297 6.77 -16.41 -1.06
C GLY A 297 7.80 -15.66 -0.21
N LEU A 298 7.49 -15.37 1.06
CA LEU A 298 8.38 -14.62 1.95
C LEU A 298 9.61 -15.45 2.34
N ARG A 299 10.75 -14.76 2.49
CA ARG A 299 12.00 -15.30 3.00
C ARG A 299 12.46 -14.46 4.18
N VAL A 300 12.54 -15.08 5.35
CA VAL A 300 12.81 -14.39 6.61
C VAL A 300 14.05 -14.97 7.26
N VAL A 301 14.96 -14.08 7.67
CA VAL A 301 16.12 -14.46 8.49
C VAL A 301 15.66 -14.50 9.95
N ILE A 302 15.57 -15.71 10.51
CA ILE A 302 15.09 -15.91 11.89
C ILE A 302 16.23 -15.99 12.91
N SER A 303 17.48 -16.04 12.43
CA SER A 303 18.69 -15.92 13.22
C SER A 303 19.85 -15.53 12.34
N ASP A 304 20.63 -14.56 12.80
CA ASP A 304 21.87 -14.10 12.19
C ASP A 304 22.82 -13.70 13.34
N ARG A 305 23.81 -14.55 13.63
CA ARG A 305 24.69 -14.35 14.78
C ARG A 305 26.04 -15.05 14.63
N GLU A 306 27.02 -14.51 15.34
CA GLU A 306 28.33 -15.10 15.58
C GLU A 306 28.30 -16.04 16.80
N ILE A 307 28.85 -17.26 16.66
CA ILE A 307 28.83 -18.34 17.68
C ILE A 307 30.20 -18.97 17.88
#